data_AF-A0A380EHT5-F1
#
_entry.id   AF-A0A380EHT5-F1
#
_cell.length_a   1.000
_cell.length_b   1.000
_cell.length_c   1.000
_cell.angle_alpha   90.00
_cell.angle_beta   90.00
_cell.angle_gamma   90.00
#
_symmetry.space_group_name_H-M   'P 1'
#
loop_
_entity.id
_entity.type
_entity.pdbx_description
1 polymer ?
#
loop_
_entity_poly.entity_id
_entity_poly.type
_entity_poly.pdbx_seq_one_letter_code
_entity_poly.pdbx_strand_id
1 'polypeptide(L)' 'MRMFFSGAVEVELDKQGRINIPQNLRKYANLTKECTVIGVSNRIEIWDRETWNDFYEESEESFEDIAEDLIDFDF' A
#
# COMPACT_ATOMS: atom_id res chain seq x y z
N MET A 1 -11.15 -14.84 3.09
CA MET A 1 -11.47 -14.40 1.72
C MET A 1 -12.77 -13.57 1.61
N ARG A 2 -13.84 -13.86 2.38
CA ARG A 2 -15.08 -13.05 2.36
C ARG A 2 -14.90 -11.58 2.77
N MET A 3 -14.15 -11.31 3.84
CA MET A 3 -13.93 -9.94 4.35
C MET A 3 -13.15 -9.03 3.37
N PHE A 4 -12.19 -9.62 2.64
CA PHE A 4 -11.35 -8.89 1.68
C PHE A 4 -12.15 -8.41 0.45
N PHE A 5 -13.05 -9.25 -0.07
CA PHE A 5 -13.85 -8.91 -1.25
C PHE A 5 -15.21 -8.28 -0.91
N SER A 6 -15.73 -8.43 0.31
CA SER A 6 -17.01 -7.82 0.71
C SER A 6 -16.97 -6.29 0.72
N GLY A 7 -15.78 -5.70 0.78
CA GLY A 7 -15.57 -4.25 0.72
C GLY A 7 -15.21 -3.72 -0.68
N ALA A 8 -15.01 -4.58 -1.68
CA ALA A 8 -14.60 -4.17 -3.01
C ALA A 8 -15.75 -3.45 -3.73
N VAL A 9 -15.41 -2.36 -4.43
CA VAL A 9 -16.37 -1.54 -5.16
C VAL A 9 -15.79 -1.26 -6.53
N GLU A 10 -16.58 -1.52 -7.57
CA GLU A 10 -16.24 -1.12 -8.93
C GLU A 10 -16.45 0.39 -9.07
N VAL A 11 -15.46 1.06 -9.66
CA VAL A 11 -15.44 2.51 -9.85
C VAL A 11 -14.92 2.82 -11.24
N GLU A 12 -15.52 3.81 -11.88
CA GLU A 12 -15.07 4.30 -13.18
C GLU A 12 -14.09 5.47 -13.00
N LEU A 13 -13.15 5.56 -13.94
CA LEU A 13 -12.29 6.72 -14.09
C LEU A 13 -13.10 7.86 -14.73
N ASP A 14 -12.97 9.06 -14.20
CA ASP A 14 -13.51 10.23 -14.88
C ASP A 14 -12.67 10.60 -16.12
N LYS A 15 -13.13 11.59 -16.89
CA LYS A 15 -12.46 12.04 -18.13
C LYS A 15 -11.03 12.58 -17.92
N GLN A 16 -10.65 12.89 -16.69
CA GLN A 16 -9.31 13.35 -16.32
C GLN A 16 -8.44 12.23 -15.74
N GLY A 17 -8.95 10.99 -15.70
CA GLY A 17 -8.25 9.84 -15.14
C GLY A 17 -8.26 9.79 -13.62
N ARG A 18 -9.21 10.47 -12.95
CA ARG A 18 -9.34 10.43 -11.49
C ARG A 18 -10.30 9.34 -11.05
N ILE A 19 -10.05 8.75 -9.88
CA ILE A 19 -10.91 7.76 -9.22
C ILE A 19 -11.49 8.37 -7.95
N ASN A 20 -12.80 8.22 -7.75
CA ASN A 20 -13.43 8.52 -6.47
C ASN A 20 -13.36 7.30 -5.55
N ILE A 21 -12.55 7.37 -4.50
CA ILE A 21 -12.44 6.28 -3.51
C ILE A 21 -13.68 6.30 -2.59
N PRO A 22 -14.47 5.20 -2.54
CA PRO A 22 -15.62 5.07 -1.66
C PRO A 22 -15.29 5.36 -0.19
N GLN A 23 -16.23 5.97 0.54
CA GLN A 23 -15.98 6.44 1.90
C GLN A 23 -15.59 5.32 2.88
N ASN A 24 -16.17 4.12 2.73
CA ASN A 24 -15.81 2.95 3.53
C ASN A 24 -14.35 2.55 3.31
N LEU A 25 -13.85 2.59 2.07
CA LEU A 25 -12.46 2.27 1.74
C LEU A 25 -11.49 3.35 2.22
N ARG A 26 -11.87 4.63 2.12
CA ARG A 26 -11.08 5.72 2.72
C ARG A 26 -10.95 5.58 4.22
N LYS A 27 -12.04 5.24 4.93
CA LYS A 27 -12.01 5.00 6.37
C LYS A 27 -11.17 3.79 6.74
N TYR A 28 -11.29 2.70 5.98
CA TYR A 28 -10.50 1.49 6.18
C TYR A 28 -9.00 1.75 6.06
N ALA A 29 -8.58 2.48 5.02
CA ALA A 29 -7.19 2.82 4.77
C ALA A 29 -6.70 4.10 5.48
N ASN A 30 -7.50 4.66 6.40
CA ASN A 30 -7.23 5.93 7.09
C ASN A 30 -6.82 7.11 6.16
N LEU A 31 -7.34 7.15 4.93
CA LEU A 31 -6.99 8.17 3.95
C LEU A 31 -7.59 9.53 4.33
N THR A 32 -6.73 10.47 4.73
CA THR A 32 -7.14 11.81 5.16
C THR A 32 -6.98 12.86 4.05
N LYS A 33 -5.73 13.19 3.69
CA LYS A 33 -5.41 14.26 2.73
C LYS A 33 -4.28 13.85 1.78
N GLU A 34 -3.16 13.40 2.34
CA GLU A 34 -2.03 12.96 1.56
C GLU A 34 -2.02 11.44 1.44
N CYS A 35 -1.66 10.94 0.27
CA CYS A 35 -1.56 9.51 0.03
C CYS A 35 -0.31 9.19 -0.79
N THR A 36 0.08 7.93 -0.72
CA THR A 36 1.13 7.34 -1.54
C THR A 36 0.52 6.28 -2.44
N VAL A 37 0.89 6.29 -3.72
CA VAL A 37 0.44 5.31 -4.70
C VAL A 37 1.65 4.51 -5.16
N ILE A 38 1.56 3.18 -5.03
CA ILE A 38 2.63 2.26 -5.41
C ILE A 38 2.11 1.21 -6.38
N GLY A 39 3.00 0.70 -7.24
CA GLY A 39 2.73 -0.45 -8.09
C GLY A 39 3.21 -1.73 -7.42
N VAL A 40 2.35 -2.74 -7.32
CA VAL A 40 2.69 -4.05 -6.75
C VAL A 40 2.28 -5.14 -7.74
N SER A 41 3.24 -5.56 -8.57
CA SER A 41 3.03 -6.56 -9.63
C SER A 41 1.90 -6.15 -10.60
N ASN A 42 0.70 -6.72 -10.45
CA ASN A 42 -0.45 -6.51 -11.34
C ASN A 42 -1.54 -5.60 -10.74
N ARG A 43 -1.28 -4.92 -9.63
CA ARG A 43 -2.21 -3.98 -8.99
C ARG A 43 -1.51 -2.70 -8.56
N ILE A 44 -2.30 -1.67 -8.31
CA ILE A 44 -1.86 -0.50 -7.56
C ILE A 44 -2.36 -0.59 -6.13
N GLU A 45 -1.60 -0.02 -5.20
CA GLU A 45 -2.04 0.16 -3.82
C GLU A 45 -2.02 1.64 -3.47
N ILE A 46 -2.98 2.04 -2.65
CA ILE A 46 -3.15 3.42 -2.19
C ILE A 46 -3.05 3.39 -0.67
N TRP A 47 -2.07 4.10 -0.15
CA TRP A 47 -1.74 4.14 1.26
C TRP A 47 -1.93 5.55 1.80
N ASP A 48 -2.32 5.65 3.07
CA ASP A 48 -2.11 6.88 3.83
C ASP A 48 -0.60 7.17 3.91
N ARG A 49 -0.21 8.44 3.78
CA ARG A 49 1.20 8.81 3.62
C ARG A 49 2.02 8.50 4.88
N GLU A 50 1.51 8.82 6.06
CA GLU A 50 2.23 8.57 7.32
C GLU A 50 2.38 7.06 7.53
N THR A 51 1.29 6.33 7.34
CA THR A 51 1.29 4.86 7.46
C THR A 51 2.29 4.19 6.50
N TRP A 52 2.41 4.70 5.26
CA TRP A 52 3.38 4.19 4.30
C TRP A 52 4.83 4.46 4.71
N ASN A 53 5.11 5.67 5.22
CA ASN A 53 6.46 6.02 5.64
C ASN A 53 6.92 5.15 6.81
N ASP A 54 6.07 4.98 7.83
CA ASP A 54 6.37 4.12 8.99
C ASP A 54 6.63 2.67 8.54
N PHE A 55 5.78 2.13 7.65
CA PHE A 55 5.95 0.79 7.09
C PHE A 55 7.24 0.67 6.27
N TYR A 56 7.58 1.69 5.48
CA TYR A 56 8.76 1.70 4.63
C TYR A 56 10.04 1.74 5.48
N GLU A 57 10.08 2.57 6.51
CA GLU A 57 11.21 2.65 7.46
C GLU A 57 11.42 1.31 8.19
N GLU A 58 10.36 0.72 8.75
CA GLU A 58 10.43 -0.59 9.41
C GLU A 58 10.87 -1.71 8.44
N SER A 59 10.39 -1.63 7.19
CA SER A 59 10.77 -2.60 6.17
C SER A 59 12.21 -2.45 5.70
N GLU A 60 12.73 -1.21 5.57
CA GLU A 60 14.14 -0.96 5.22
C GLU A 60 15.09 -1.56 6.25
N GLU A 61 14.82 -1.37 7.55
CA GLU A 61 15.60 -1.99 8.62
C GLU A 61 15.61 -3.52 8.49
N SER A 62 14.44 -4.13 8.27
CA SER A 62 14.35 -5.58 8.08
C SER A 62 15.04 -6.06 6.80
N PHE A 63 15.07 -5.28 5.72
CA PHE A 63 15.77 -5.66 4.48
C PHE A 63 17.29 -5.60 4.67
N GLU A 64 17.79 -4.63 5.41
CA GLU A 64 19.21 -4.54 5.78
C GLU A 64 19.63 -5.75 6.60
N ASP A 65 18.85 -6.13 7.62
CA ASP A 65 19.11 -7.32 8.44
C ASP A 65 19.12 -8.63 7.60
N ILE A 66 18.14 -8.80 6.71
CA ILE A 66 18.07 -9.98 5.83
C ILE A 66 19.23 -9.99 4.83
N ALA A 67 19.64 -8.83 4.32
CA ALA A 67 20.77 -8.72 3.41
C ALA A 67 22.09 -9.05 4.12
N GLU A 68 22.26 -8.61 5.37
CA GLU A 68 23.41 -8.95 6.21
C GLU A 68 23.47 -10.46 6.48
N ASP A 69 22.35 -11.07 6.90
CA ASP A 69 22.25 -12.53 7.08
C ASP A 69 22.60 -13.29 5.78
N LEU A 70 22.06 -12.88 4.63
CA LEU A 70 22.35 -13.53 3.35
C LEU A 70 23.82 -13.43 2.94
N ILE A 71 24.50 -12.33 3.26
CA ILE A 71 25.93 -12.18 3.03
C ILE A 71 26.72 -13.12 3.95
N ASP A 72 26.33 -13.22 5.22
CA ASP A 72 26.98 -14.11 6.19
C ASP A 72 26.78 -15.60 5.87
N PHE A 73 25.65 -15.98 5.25
CA PHE A 73 25.39 -17.37 4.82
C PHE A 73 26.22 -17.83 3.61
N ASP A 74 26.79 -16.90 2.83
CA ASP A 74 27.58 -17.20 1.62
C ASP A 74 29.10 -17.36 1.93
N PHE A 75 29.48 -17.38 3.22
CA PHE A 75 30.84 -17.64 3.73
C PHE A 75 30.97 -18.89 4.60
#